data_AF-A0A1S8BMQ9-F1
#
_entry.id   AF-A0A1S8BMQ9-F1
#
_cell.length_a   1.000
_cell.length_b   1.000
_cell.length_c   1.000
_cell.angle_alpha   90.00
_cell.angle_beta   90.00
_cell.angle_gamma   90.00
#
_symmetry.space_group_name_H-M   'P 1'
#
loop_
_entity.id
_entity.type
_entity.pdbx_description
1 polymer ?
#
loop_
_entity_poly.entity_id
_entity_poly.type
_entity_poly.pdbx_seq_one_letter_code
_entity_poly.pdbx_strand_id
1 'polypeptide(L)'
;MSLAAEWNRFGQRSRGLRVSDPRGPAQRSTYFLHIPYRLGVPLLLLSVALHWMVSQSIFFVQVVGKNSVGKWFELDHLTESDQITTCGYSPLAMLITLVILVVMVGFAVALGFRRLHPGIPMAGSCSLAIAAACHVPKGTSQLLAVKWGAVGDESAVYGEGVGHCSFSNGEVESPVVGRMYA
;
A
#
# COMPACT_ATOMS: atom_id res chain seq x y z
N MET A 1 -6.01 1.17 -0.01
CA MET A 1 -6.47 1.23 1.40
C MET A 1 -5.64 2.14 2.31
N SER A 2 -4.31 2.19 2.23
CA SER A 2 -3.49 3.02 3.14
C SER A 2 -3.79 4.52 3.04
N LEU A 3 -3.80 5.09 1.82
CA LEU A 3 -4.12 6.51 1.57
C LEU A 3 -5.54 6.85 2.00
N ALA A 4 -6.50 6.00 1.62
CA ALA A 4 -7.89 6.07 2.02
C ALA A 4 -8.07 6.08 3.56
N ALA A 5 -7.31 5.22 4.26
CA ALA A 5 -7.33 5.17 5.72
C ALA A 5 -6.62 6.37 6.37
N GLU A 6 -5.60 6.94 5.73
CA GLU A 6 -4.94 8.17 6.18
C GLU A 6 -5.89 9.36 6.02
N TRP A 7 -6.51 9.51 4.86
CA TRP A 7 -7.55 10.50 4.57
C TRP A 7 -8.69 10.42 5.59
N ASN A 8 -9.22 9.21 5.83
CA ASN A 8 -10.31 8.99 6.77
C ASN A 8 -9.99 9.42 8.21
N ARG A 9 -8.73 9.37 8.63
CA ARG A 9 -8.35 9.77 9.99
C ARG A 9 -8.53 11.26 10.23
N PHE A 10 -8.47 12.10 9.19
CA PHE A 10 -8.68 13.54 9.34
C PHE A 10 -10.13 13.91 9.65
N GLY A 11 -11.12 13.08 9.27
CA GLY A 11 -12.52 13.29 9.66
C GLY A 11 -12.79 12.95 11.14
N GLN A 12 -11.93 12.14 11.77
CA GLN A 12 -12.15 11.69 13.15
C GLN A 12 -11.40 12.53 14.17
N ARG A 13 -10.17 12.95 13.86
CA ARG A 13 -9.28 13.62 14.82
C ARG A 13 -8.30 14.55 14.13
N SER A 14 -7.87 15.56 14.86
CA SER A 14 -6.82 16.47 14.39
C SER A 14 -5.50 15.72 14.22
N ARG A 15 -4.88 15.87 13.04
CA ARG A 15 -3.65 15.20 12.62
C ARG A 15 -2.80 16.17 11.81
N GLY A 16 -1.48 16.14 12.00
CA GLY A 16 -0.58 16.91 11.14
C GLY A 16 -0.41 16.26 9.77
N LEU A 17 -0.15 17.11 8.78
CA LEU A 17 0.02 16.72 7.39
C LEU A 17 1.31 15.92 7.18
N ARG A 18 1.26 14.96 6.26
CA ARG A 18 2.44 14.23 5.81
C ARG A 18 3.03 14.93 4.59
N VAL A 19 4.26 15.40 4.71
CA VAL A 19 4.96 16.21 3.70
C VAL A 19 6.37 15.66 3.48
N SER A 20 6.99 15.98 2.34
CA SER A 20 8.35 15.54 2.05
C SER A 20 9.38 16.23 2.95
N ASP A 21 9.17 17.52 3.24
CA ASP A 21 10.05 18.35 4.06
C ASP A 21 9.24 18.99 5.21
N PRO A 22 9.23 18.40 6.42
CA PRO A 22 8.45 18.89 7.54
C PRO A 22 9.09 20.15 8.16
N ARG A 23 8.31 21.23 8.25
CA ARG A 23 8.75 22.51 8.85
C ARG A 23 8.07 22.81 10.18
N GLY A 24 6.93 22.19 10.45
CA GLY A 24 6.12 22.38 11.66
C GLY A 24 6.19 21.21 12.62
N PRO A 25 5.91 21.43 13.92
CA PRO A 25 5.99 20.39 14.95
C PRO A 25 4.95 19.27 14.77
N ALA A 26 3.81 19.56 14.11
CA ALA A 26 2.78 18.56 13.86
C ALA A 26 3.00 17.76 12.56
N GLN A 27 3.76 18.32 11.61
CA GLN A 27 3.98 17.70 10.30
C GLN A 27 4.83 16.44 10.40
N ARG A 28 4.59 15.50 9.50
CA ARG A 28 5.30 14.22 9.47
C ARG A 28 5.98 14.04 8.11
N SER A 29 7.22 13.54 8.12
CA SER A 29 7.88 13.14 6.88
C SER A 29 7.18 11.95 6.22
N THR A 30 7.21 11.89 4.90
CA THR A 30 6.79 10.73 4.11
C THR A 30 7.75 9.55 4.33
N TYR A 31 7.21 8.33 4.33
CA TYR A 31 8.03 7.11 4.35
C TYR A 31 8.78 6.97 3.01
N PHE A 32 10.02 6.47 3.04
CA PHE A 32 10.81 6.25 1.82
C PHE A 32 10.08 5.34 0.80
N LEU A 33 9.41 4.29 1.29
CA LEU A 33 8.38 3.58 0.54
C LEU A 33 7.02 4.22 0.87
N HIS A 34 6.23 4.62 -0.12
CA HIS A 34 4.90 5.25 0.07
C HIS A 34 3.89 4.47 0.94
N ILE A 35 4.22 3.25 1.38
CA ILE A 35 3.42 2.35 2.20
C ILE A 35 4.00 2.30 3.63
N PRO A 36 3.18 2.28 4.69
CA PRO A 36 3.69 2.10 6.05
C PRO A 36 4.49 0.79 6.16
N TYR A 37 5.65 0.84 6.82
CA TYR A 37 6.55 -0.31 6.95
C TYR A 37 5.88 -1.57 7.52
N ARG A 38 4.83 -1.42 8.35
CA ARG A 38 4.03 -2.54 8.88
C ARG A 38 3.32 -3.37 7.79
N LEU A 39 3.05 -2.77 6.63
CA LEU A 39 2.49 -3.46 5.46
C LEU A 39 3.59 -3.77 4.44
N GLY A 40 4.52 -2.83 4.23
CA GLY A 40 5.60 -2.97 3.25
C GLY A 40 6.58 -4.10 3.58
N VAL A 41 7.01 -4.23 4.85
CA VAL A 41 8.01 -5.23 5.25
C VAL A 41 7.49 -6.66 5.08
N PRO A 42 6.29 -7.05 5.56
CA PRO A 42 5.78 -8.40 5.33
C PRO A 42 5.61 -8.73 3.83
N LEU A 43 5.13 -7.77 3.03
CA LEU A 43 4.99 -7.96 1.58
C LEU A 43 6.34 -8.15 0.89
N LEU A 44 7.35 -7.38 1.31
CA LEU A 44 8.71 -7.51 0.78
C LEU A 44 9.31 -8.87 1.13
N LEU A 45 9.18 -9.31 2.39
CA LEU A 45 9.65 -10.62 2.82
C LEU A 45 8.96 -11.76 2.06
N LEU A 46 7.64 -11.68 1.88
CA LEU A 46 6.89 -12.66 1.10
C LEU A 46 7.31 -12.65 -0.39
N SER A 47 7.58 -11.48 -0.96
CA SER A 47 8.08 -11.36 -2.34
C SER A 47 9.47 -11.98 -2.51
N VAL A 48 10.37 -11.73 -1.55
CA VAL A 48 11.72 -12.34 -1.55
C VAL A 48 11.61 -13.85 -1.41
N ALA A 49 10.79 -14.34 -0.48
CA ALA A 49 10.56 -15.77 -0.28
C ALA A 49 9.94 -16.43 -1.51
N LEU A 50 8.92 -15.81 -2.13
CA LEU A 50 8.30 -16.30 -3.35
C LEU A 50 9.33 -16.38 -4.49
N HIS A 51 10.12 -15.32 -4.69
CA HIS A 51 11.16 -15.31 -5.71
C HIS A 51 12.21 -16.41 -5.48
N TRP A 52 12.63 -16.58 -4.22
CA TRP A 52 13.55 -17.63 -3.84
C TRP A 52 12.97 -19.02 -4.13
N MET A 53 11.72 -19.30 -3.72
CA MET A 53 11.09 -20.60 -3.93
C MET A 53 10.82 -20.91 -5.40
N VAL A 54 10.52 -19.90 -6.21
CA VAL A 54 10.40 -20.05 -7.67
C VAL A 54 11.72 -20.51 -8.27
N SER A 55 12.85 -19.95 -7.82
CA SER A 55 14.19 -20.40 -8.28
C SER A 55 14.49 -21.86 -7.94
N GLN A 56 13.87 -22.40 -6.89
CA GLN A 56 14.01 -23.80 -6.47
C GLN A 56 12.97 -24.73 -7.12
N SER A 57 11.96 -24.17 -7.82
CA SER A 57 10.87 -24.96 -8.40
C SER A 57 11.27 -25.60 -9.73
N ILE A 58 12.07 -24.91 -10.53
CA ILE A 58 12.61 -25.40 -11.80
C ILE A 58 14.11 -25.13 -11.78
N PHE A 59 14.92 -26.16 -11.92
CA PHE A 59 16.37 -26.06 -11.87
C PHE A 59 17.01 -26.83 -13.01
N PHE A 60 18.20 -26.40 -13.41
CA PHE A 60 18.95 -27.02 -14.49
C PHE A 60 19.63 -28.29 -14.01
N VAL A 61 19.52 -29.37 -14.77
CA VAL A 61 20.16 -30.66 -14.49
C VAL A 61 20.95 -31.09 -15.71
N GLN A 62 22.25 -31.29 -15.51
CA GLN A 62 23.12 -31.92 -16.50
C GLN A 62 23.47 -33.32 -16.00
N VAL A 63 23.12 -34.33 -16.81
CA VAL A 63 23.46 -35.71 -16.52
C VAL A 63 24.65 -36.11 -17.40
N VAL A 64 25.76 -36.47 -16.77
CA VAL A 64 26.96 -36.99 -17.44
C VAL A 64 27.05 -38.49 -17.19
N GLY A 65 27.04 -39.28 -18.26
CA GLY A 65 27.16 -40.74 -18.18
C GLY A 65 28.55 -41.20 -17.72
N LYS A 66 28.61 -42.41 -17.16
CA LYS A 66 29.87 -43.18 -17.00
C LYS A 66 29.87 -44.33 -17.99
N ASN A 67 31.04 -44.69 -18.50
CA ASN A 67 31.17 -45.87 -19.34
C ASN A 67 31.06 -47.18 -18.53
N SER A 68 31.00 -48.32 -19.23
CA SER A 68 30.90 -49.66 -18.63
C SER A 68 32.08 -50.04 -17.72
N VAL A 69 33.18 -49.29 -17.77
CA VAL A 69 34.39 -49.47 -16.96
C VAL A 69 34.41 -48.49 -15.77
N GLY A 70 33.36 -47.68 -15.59
CA GLY A 70 33.22 -46.73 -14.49
C GLY A 70 34.01 -45.43 -14.64
N LYS A 71 34.69 -45.21 -15.79
CA LYS A 71 35.38 -43.95 -16.10
C LYS A 71 34.34 -42.90 -16.54
N TRP A 72 34.49 -41.68 -16.04
CA TRP A 72 33.75 -40.52 -16.54
C TRP A 72 34.18 -40.25 -17.99
N PHE A 73 33.25 -39.90 -18.86
CA PHE A 73 33.60 -39.42 -20.20
C PHE A 73 34.33 -38.07 -20.06
N GLU A 74 35.53 -37.97 -20.63
CA GLU A 74 36.31 -36.73 -20.66
C GLU A 74 35.66 -35.73 -21.61
N LEU A 75 35.69 -34.44 -21.24
CA LEU A 75 34.98 -33.35 -21.92
C LEU A 75 35.33 -33.24 -23.42
N ASP A 76 36.53 -33.66 -23.82
CA ASP A 76 37.04 -33.59 -25.20
C ASP A 76 36.51 -34.69 -26.13
N HIS A 77 35.81 -35.70 -25.61
CA HIS A 77 35.32 -36.86 -26.38
C HIS A 77 33.81 -37.12 -26.26
N LEU A 78 33.04 -36.14 -25.75
CA LEU A 78 31.61 -36.27 -25.59
C LEU A 78 30.88 -36.00 -26.91
N THR A 79 30.24 -37.02 -27.46
CA THR A 79 29.23 -36.87 -28.52
C THR A 79 27.95 -36.29 -27.89
N GLU A 80 27.15 -35.51 -28.62
CA GLU A 80 25.87 -34.95 -28.13
C GLU A 80 24.93 -36.00 -27.48
N SER A 81 25.10 -37.29 -27.80
CA SER A 81 24.34 -38.41 -27.21
C SER A 81 24.70 -38.73 -25.74
N ASP A 82 25.87 -38.30 -25.25
CA ASP A 82 26.41 -38.72 -23.94
C ASP A 82 26.19 -37.68 -22.82
N GLN A 83 25.67 -36.49 -23.18
CA GLN A 83 25.28 -35.44 -22.25
C GLN A 83 23.81 -35.10 -22.41
N ILE A 84 23.00 -35.44 -21.39
CA ILE A 84 21.59 -35.06 -21.37
C ILE A 84 21.45 -33.81 -20.49
N THR A 85 21.09 -32.71 -21.15
CA THR A 85 20.73 -31.47 -20.48
C THR A 85 19.21 -31.40 -20.36
N THR A 86 18.69 -31.30 -19.14
CA THR A 86 17.25 -31.24 -18.89
C THR A 86 16.92 -30.30 -17.74
N CYS A 87 15.63 -30.02 -17.55
CA CYS A 87 15.13 -29.27 -16.41
C CYS A 87 14.62 -30.23 -15.34
N GLY A 88 15.20 -30.16 -14.15
CA GLY A 88 14.61 -30.73 -12.95
C GLY A 88 13.48 -29.85 -12.43
N TYR A 89 12.49 -30.47 -11.79
CA TYR A 89 11.44 -29.77 -11.06
C TYR A 89 11.34 -30.30 -9.64
N SER A 90 11.00 -29.42 -8.69
CA SER A 90 10.77 -29.78 -7.29
C SER A 90 9.29 -29.62 -6.94
N PRO A 91 8.52 -30.72 -6.85
CA PRO A 91 7.10 -30.67 -6.49
C PRO A 91 6.86 -30.00 -5.13
N LEU A 92 7.78 -30.20 -4.17
CA LEU A 92 7.70 -29.58 -2.85
C LEU A 92 7.87 -28.06 -2.94
N ALA A 93 8.85 -27.58 -3.71
CA ALA A 93 9.05 -26.14 -3.90
C ALA A 93 7.86 -25.49 -4.63
N MET A 94 7.28 -26.17 -5.62
CA MET A 94 6.07 -25.73 -6.31
C MET A 94 4.88 -25.61 -5.35
N LEU A 95 4.66 -26.62 -4.48
CA LEU A 95 3.60 -26.59 -3.48
C LEU A 95 3.76 -25.42 -2.50
N ILE A 96 4.97 -25.21 -1.98
CA ILE A 96 5.25 -24.10 -1.06
C ILE A 96 5.03 -22.75 -1.77
N THR A 97 5.46 -22.61 -3.03
CA THR A 97 5.24 -21.41 -3.83
C THR A 97 3.75 -21.10 -3.98
N LEU A 98 2.92 -22.12 -4.23
CA LEU A 98 1.46 -21.97 -4.30
C LEU A 98 0.87 -21.48 -2.97
N VAL A 99 1.31 -22.06 -1.85
CA VAL A 99 0.85 -21.64 -0.51
C VAL A 99 1.20 -20.18 -0.23
N ILE A 100 2.44 -19.76 -0.52
CA ILE A 100 2.86 -18.36 -0.35
C ILE A 100 1.98 -17.43 -1.20
N LEU A 101 1.69 -17.79 -2.45
CA LEU A 101 0.84 -17.01 -3.33
C LEU A 101 -0.58 -16.87 -2.77
N VAL A 102 -1.19 -17.96 -2.29
CA VAL A 102 -2.52 -17.93 -1.67
C VAL A 102 -2.54 -17.04 -0.44
N VAL A 103 -1.50 -17.11 0.41
CA VAL A 103 -1.37 -16.25 1.59
C VAL A 103 -1.27 -14.77 1.19
N MET A 104 -0.47 -14.44 0.16
CA MET A 104 -0.34 -13.06 -0.34
C MET A 104 -1.67 -12.51 -0.87
N VAL A 105 -2.39 -13.29 -1.67
CA VAL A 105 -3.71 -12.91 -2.20
C VAL A 105 -4.72 -12.76 -1.06
N GLY A 106 -4.77 -13.73 -0.13
CA GLY A 106 -5.64 -13.68 1.04
C GLY A 106 -5.37 -12.44 1.91
N PHE A 107 -4.11 -12.08 2.12
CA PHE A 107 -3.72 -10.87 2.84
C PHE A 107 -4.21 -9.60 2.11
N ALA A 108 -4.03 -9.51 0.79
CA ALA A 108 -4.50 -8.36 0.00
C ALA A 108 -6.04 -8.21 0.05
N VAL A 109 -6.76 -9.31 -0.08
CA VAL A 109 -8.23 -9.37 0.03
C VAL A 109 -8.70 -8.96 1.43
N ALA A 110 -8.06 -9.49 2.48
CA ALA A 110 -8.37 -9.13 3.87
C ALA A 110 -8.14 -7.63 4.15
N LEU A 111 -7.11 -7.03 3.56
CA LEU A 111 -6.90 -5.58 3.61
C LEU A 111 -7.99 -4.80 2.87
N GLY A 112 -8.49 -5.33 1.75
CA GLY A 112 -9.57 -4.74 0.96
C GLY A 112 -10.90 -4.67 1.72
N PHE A 113 -11.22 -5.69 2.52
CA PHE A 113 -12.46 -5.72 3.32
C PHE A 113 -12.44 -4.82 4.56
N ARG A 114 -11.34 -4.15 4.87
CA ARG A 114 -11.27 -3.25 6.03
C ARG A 114 -12.20 -2.05 5.83
N ARG A 115 -13.27 -1.98 6.62
CA ARG A 115 -14.19 -0.84 6.58
C ARG A 115 -13.50 0.43 7.08
N LEU A 116 -13.78 1.53 6.39
CA LEU A 116 -13.41 2.86 6.80
C LEU A 116 -14.59 3.47 7.56
N HIS A 117 -14.30 4.13 8.67
CA HIS A 117 -15.32 4.92 9.39
C HIS A 117 -15.95 5.98 8.48
N PRO A 118 -17.27 6.19 8.56
CA PRO A 118 -17.92 7.33 7.91
C PRO A 118 -17.56 8.60 8.68
N GLY A 119 -17.09 9.64 7.99
CA GLY A 119 -16.73 10.90 8.65
C GLY A 119 -16.10 11.96 7.74
N ILE A 120 -15.46 11.53 6.64
CA ILE A 120 -14.98 12.40 5.56
C ILE A 120 -15.33 11.74 4.22
N PRO A 121 -15.79 12.48 3.20
CA PRO A 121 -16.02 11.91 1.88
C PRO A 121 -14.72 11.31 1.34
N MET A 122 -14.83 10.12 0.75
CA MET A 122 -13.69 9.40 0.21
C MET A 122 -13.19 10.08 -1.07
N ALA A 123 -12.23 11.00 -0.93
CA ALA A 123 -11.63 11.72 -2.06
C ALA A 123 -10.74 10.82 -2.95
N GLY A 124 -10.22 9.71 -2.40
CA GLY A 124 -9.35 8.79 -3.13
C GLY A 124 -8.11 9.51 -3.67
N SER A 125 -7.92 9.46 -4.99
CA SER A 125 -6.88 10.20 -5.72
C SER A 125 -7.43 11.37 -6.54
N CYS A 126 -8.67 11.81 -6.27
CA CYS A 126 -9.29 12.93 -6.99
C CYS A 126 -8.71 14.25 -6.47
N SER A 127 -7.91 14.91 -7.30
CA SER A 127 -7.30 16.21 -6.97
C SER A 127 -8.35 17.29 -6.70
N LEU A 128 -9.48 17.28 -7.41
CA LEU A 128 -10.56 18.23 -7.22
C LEU A 128 -11.20 18.11 -5.82
N ALA A 129 -11.46 16.89 -5.36
CA ALA A 129 -12.01 16.64 -4.04
C ALA A 129 -11.02 17.04 -2.92
N ILE A 130 -9.72 16.81 -3.13
CA ILE A 130 -8.67 17.22 -2.19
C ILE A 130 -8.57 18.76 -2.17
N ALA A 131 -8.62 19.42 -3.33
CA ALA A 131 -8.55 20.87 -3.44
C ALA A 131 -9.73 21.56 -2.75
N ALA A 132 -10.95 21.03 -2.88
CA ALA A 132 -12.12 21.53 -2.17
C ALA A 132 -11.91 21.50 -0.65
N ALA A 133 -11.43 20.38 -0.10
CA ALA A 133 -11.13 20.27 1.33
C ALA A 133 -10.02 21.22 1.81
N CYS A 134 -9.13 21.66 0.89
CA CYS A 134 -8.06 22.62 1.18
C CYS A 134 -8.49 24.09 1.10
N HIS A 135 -9.75 24.39 0.78
CA HIS A 135 -10.28 25.76 0.82
C HIS A 135 -10.57 26.17 2.27
N VAL A 136 -9.51 26.44 3.03
CA VAL A 136 -9.58 26.62 4.50
C VAL A 136 -9.95 28.06 4.92
N PRO A 137 -10.56 28.24 6.11
CA PRO A 137 -10.82 29.57 6.65
C PRO A 137 -9.52 30.32 6.99
N LYS A 138 -9.59 31.65 6.98
CA LYS A 138 -8.44 32.53 7.31
C LYS A 138 -7.88 32.19 8.69
N GLY A 139 -6.55 32.11 8.78
CA GLY A 139 -5.85 31.75 10.03
C GLY A 139 -5.54 30.26 10.18
N THR A 140 -6.02 29.40 9.29
CA THR A 140 -5.61 27.98 9.26
C THR A 140 -4.16 27.86 8.79
N SER A 141 -3.32 27.27 9.63
CA SER A 141 -1.91 26.98 9.37
C SER A 141 -1.69 25.51 9.02
N GLN A 142 -0.99 25.28 7.90
CA GLN A 142 -0.53 23.96 7.45
C GLN A 142 0.53 23.31 8.38
N LEU A 143 1.12 24.09 9.29
CA LEU A 143 2.18 23.62 10.20
C LEU A 143 1.61 22.93 11.45
N LEU A 144 0.33 23.17 11.75
CA LEU A 144 -0.38 22.62 12.89
C LEU A 144 -1.23 21.41 12.47
N ALA A 145 -1.74 20.68 13.45
CA ALA A 145 -2.64 19.57 13.19
C ALA A 145 -3.98 20.10 12.65
N VAL A 146 -4.51 19.44 11.62
CA VAL A 146 -5.78 19.78 10.99
C VAL A 146 -6.80 18.66 11.17
N LYS A 147 -8.07 19.02 11.28
CA LYS A 147 -9.21 18.11 11.22
C LYS A 147 -10.14 18.57 10.10
N TRP A 148 -10.77 17.64 9.41
CA TRP A 148 -11.79 17.93 8.40
C TRP A 148 -13.18 17.92 9.05
N GLY A 149 -14.02 18.85 8.66
CA GLY A 149 -15.42 18.88 9.08
C GLY A 149 -16.14 20.12 8.55
N ALA A 150 -17.37 20.31 9.01
CA ALA A 150 -18.10 21.55 8.79
C ALA A 150 -17.44 22.66 9.61
N VAL A 151 -17.02 23.72 8.92
CA VAL A 151 -16.52 24.94 9.55
C VAL A 151 -17.71 25.85 9.77
N GLY A 152 -17.86 26.38 10.98
CA GLY A 152 -18.88 27.36 11.29
C GLY A 152 -18.62 28.63 10.50
N ASP A 153 -19.44 28.89 9.49
CA ASP A 153 -19.45 30.16 8.79
C ASP A 153 -20.48 31.06 9.49
N GLU A 154 -20.09 32.28 9.88
CA GLU A 154 -20.99 33.26 10.51
C GLU A 154 -22.19 33.58 9.60
N SER A 155 -22.08 33.28 8.30
CA SER A 155 -23.12 33.44 7.28
C SER A 155 -24.20 32.33 7.32
N ALA A 156 -23.94 31.19 7.97
CA ALA A 156 -24.88 30.06 8.04
C ALA A 156 -25.87 30.14 9.23
N VAL A 157 -25.70 31.14 10.10
CA VAL A 157 -26.52 31.36 11.31
C VAL A 157 -28.00 31.60 10.96
N TYR A 158 -28.33 31.99 9.72
CA TYR A 158 -29.70 32.27 9.27
C TYR A 158 -30.37 31.15 8.45
N GLY A 159 -29.77 29.95 8.36
CA GLY A 159 -30.47 28.77 7.83
C GLY A 159 -30.70 28.70 6.31
N GLU A 160 -30.33 29.73 5.54
CA GLU A 160 -30.49 29.77 4.07
C GLU A 160 -29.19 29.59 3.27
N GLY A 161 -28.06 29.30 3.92
CA GLY A 161 -26.75 29.17 3.27
C GLY A 161 -26.27 27.73 3.04
N VAL A 162 -25.52 27.52 1.96
CA VAL A 162 -24.68 26.31 1.78
C VAL A 162 -23.55 26.38 2.82
N GLY A 163 -23.44 25.36 3.68
CA GLY A 163 -22.35 25.30 4.67
C GLY A 163 -21.00 25.02 3.98
N HIS A 164 -19.87 25.20 4.68
CA HIS A 164 -18.54 24.94 4.10
C HIS A 164 -17.83 23.80 4.82
N CYS A 165 -17.28 22.84 4.08
CA CYS A 165 -16.52 21.71 4.63
C CYS A 165 -15.05 21.76 4.23
N SER A 166 -14.17 22.09 5.17
CA SER A 166 -12.73 22.17 4.90
C SER A 166 -11.89 21.62 6.05
N PHE A 167 -10.58 21.57 5.82
CA PHE A 167 -9.63 21.43 6.91
C PHE A 167 -9.60 22.69 7.78
N SER A 168 -9.41 22.52 9.09
CA SER A 168 -9.19 23.61 10.04
C SER A 168 -8.28 23.13 11.18
N ASN A 169 -7.55 24.04 11.82
CA ASN A 169 -6.85 23.77 13.08
C ASN A 169 -7.77 23.90 14.31
N GLY A 170 -8.90 24.60 14.16
CA GLY A 170 -9.88 24.81 15.22
C GLY A 170 -10.86 23.65 15.37
N GLU A 171 -11.88 23.85 16.22
CA GLU A 171 -12.98 22.90 16.32
C GLU A 171 -13.80 22.86 15.03
N VAL A 172 -14.11 21.65 14.59
CA VAL A 172 -14.96 21.38 13.42
C VAL A 172 -16.00 20.36 13.78
N GLU A 173 -17.22 20.62 13.32
CA GLU A 173 -18.36 19.75 13.53
C GLU A 173 -18.43 18.66 12.46
N SER A 174 -19.12 17.56 12.78
CA SER A 174 -19.40 16.54 11.76
C SER A 174 -20.50 17.05 10.83
N PRO A 175 -20.39 16.84 9.51
CA PRO A 175 -21.43 17.26 8.57
C PRO A 175 -22.76 16.57 8.91
N VAL A 176 -23.85 17.34 8.87
CA VAL A 176 -25.20 16.89 9.19
C VAL A 176 -25.86 16.33 7.93
N VAL A 177 -26.43 15.13 8.04
CA VAL A 177 -27.14 14.49 6.93
C VAL A 177 -28.33 15.36 6.51
N GLY A 178 -28.43 15.67 5.22
CA GLY A 178 -29.50 16.48 4.64
C GLY A 178 -29.20 17.99 4.50
N ARG A 179 -28.06 18.48 5.02
CA ARG A 179 -27.56 19.83 4.71
C ARG A 179 -26.67 19.82 3.48
N MET A 180 -26.71 20.90 2.70
CA MET A 180 -25.79 21.12 1.58
C MET A 180 -24.51 21.77 2.10
N TYR A 181 -23.38 21.23 1.64
CA TYR A 181 -22.04 21.73 1.94
C TYR A 181 -21.26 21.94 0.65
N ALA A 182 -20.50 23.03 0.58
CA ALA A 182 -19.50 23.33 -0.43
C ALA A 182 -18.11 22.84 0.00
#